data_AF-A0A1G7XB92-F1
#
_entry.id   AF-A0A1G7XB92-F1
#
_cell.length_a   1.000
_cell.length_b   1.000
_cell.length_c   1.000
_cell.angle_alpha   90.00
_cell.angle_beta   90.00
_cell.angle_gamma   90.00
#
_symmetry.space_group_name_H-M   'P 1'
#
loop_
_entity.id
_entity.type
_entity.pdbx_description
1 polymer ?
#
loop_
_entity_poly.entity_id
_entity_poly.type
_entity_poly.pdbx_seq_one_letter_code
_entity_poly.pdbx_strand_id
1 'polypeptide(L)'
;MIIASADSTWIDVFDRPLSERYGPAPCEAVQHIALVNAGRVTGETRSAMPDAPLLALICEALQLLPAAVTARLKENFLGVYFANGVGSSAVTDIVVSPHSEFLGLIVVLDIEALQHANANAWASWRERSPFDQSASVTLDMRIADDDNLLHAIQFLLLHELGHALSAGRNVHPDWWSGLPDNLGANDYSYLPISWQIDDQRRIVPLPGNDFPLRASISHYDGDTRLPAGYITDIYRALRRTNFLTLYSATSVHEDFAESFACYVHMQLMHKPLSISIRQHEELIMHWQVDWRSERYASKLAFFKRLLGA
;
A
#
# COMPACT_ATOMS: atom_id res chain seq x y z
N MET A 1 8.21 -6.73 -12.56
CA MET A 1 7.43 -6.90 -13.80
C MET A 1 7.27 -8.37 -14.12
N ILE A 2 6.02 -8.79 -14.27
CA ILE A 2 5.60 -10.16 -14.58
C ILE A 2 5.53 -10.31 -16.09
N ILE A 3 6.21 -11.31 -16.65
CA ILE A 3 6.16 -11.61 -18.08
C ILE A 3 5.08 -12.66 -18.32
N ALA A 4 4.03 -12.26 -19.01
CA ALA A 4 2.93 -13.14 -19.37
C ALA A 4 3.40 -14.26 -20.31
N SER A 5 2.81 -15.45 -20.16
CA SER A 5 3.02 -16.54 -21.11
C SER A 5 2.36 -16.22 -22.47
N ALA A 6 2.89 -16.82 -23.55
CA ALA A 6 2.35 -16.61 -24.90
C ALA A 6 0.87 -17.04 -25.05
N ASP A 7 0.43 -18.02 -24.26
CA ASP A 7 -0.94 -18.53 -24.23
C ASP A 7 -1.80 -17.88 -23.12
N SER A 8 -1.32 -16.79 -22.50
CA SER A 8 -2.03 -16.16 -21.39
C SER A 8 -3.32 -15.47 -21.83
N THR A 9 -4.34 -15.54 -20.98
CA THR A 9 -5.68 -14.96 -21.20
C THR A 9 -5.86 -13.64 -20.47
N TRP A 10 -4.75 -12.93 -20.18
CA TRP A 10 -4.79 -11.66 -19.45
C TRP A 10 -5.68 -10.62 -20.13
N ILE A 11 -5.75 -10.61 -21.46
CA ILE A 11 -6.60 -9.65 -22.20
C ILE A 11 -8.10 -9.93 -22.00
N ASP A 12 -8.48 -11.20 -21.85
CA ASP A 12 -9.89 -11.63 -21.77
C ASP A 12 -10.54 -11.21 -20.44
N VAL A 13 -9.75 -10.86 -19.42
CA VAL A 13 -10.28 -10.44 -18.11
C VAL A 13 -10.99 -9.08 -18.19
N PHE A 14 -10.67 -8.26 -19.20
CA PHE A 14 -11.29 -6.95 -19.37
C PHE A 14 -12.77 -7.03 -19.79
N ASP A 15 -13.21 -8.16 -20.33
CA ASP A 15 -14.62 -8.44 -20.65
C ASP A 15 -15.47 -8.70 -19.39
N ARG A 16 -14.83 -8.89 -18.23
CA ARG A 16 -15.49 -9.11 -16.94
C ARG A 16 -15.53 -7.82 -16.12
N PRO A 17 -16.57 -7.61 -15.28
CA PRO A 17 -16.56 -6.52 -14.31
C PRO A 17 -15.43 -6.70 -13.30
N LEU A 18 -14.91 -5.60 -12.75
CA LEU A 18 -13.79 -5.61 -11.79
C LEU A 18 -14.00 -6.59 -10.62
N SER A 19 -15.24 -6.69 -10.13
CA SER A 19 -15.63 -7.59 -9.04
C SER A 19 -15.53 -9.08 -9.38
N GLU A 20 -15.35 -9.45 -10.65
CA GLU A 20 -15.19 -10.82 -11.14
C GLU A 20 -13.77 -11.09 -11.65
N ARG A 21 -12.88 -10.10 -11.57
CA ARG A 21 -11.47 -10.21 -11.95
C ARG A 21 -10.65 -10.71 -10.77
N TYR A 22 -10.82 -11.98 -10.43
CA TYR A 22 -10.02 -12.61 -9.39
C TYR A 22 -9.79 -14.10 -9.63
N GLY A 23 -8.81 -14.67 -8.94
CA GLY A 23 -8.50 -16.08 -9.03
C GLY A 23 -7.22 -16.48 -8.29
N PRO A 24 -6.80 -17.75 -8.41
CA PRO A 24 -5.51 -18.15 -7.87
C PRO A 24 -4.39 -17.46 -8.67
N ALA A 25 -3.30 -17.06 -8.00
CA ALA A 25 -2.17 -16.40 -8.67
C ALA A 25 -1.61 -17.27 -9.81
N PRO A 26 -1.51 -16.74 -11.05
CA PRO A 26 -0.93 -17.46 -12.16
C PRO A 26 0.54 -17.81 -11.92
N CYS A 27 1.03 -18.83 -12.64
CA CYS A 27 2.36 -19.36 -12.41
C CYS A 27 3.46 -18.30 -12.63
N GLU A 28 3.31 -17.46 -13.66
CA GLU A 28 4.24 -16.36 -13.95
C GLU A 28 4.30 -15.32 -12.81
N ALA A 29 3.17 -15.06 -12.15
CA ALA A 29 3.12 -14.14 -11.01
C ALA A 29 3.82 -14.74 -9.79
N VAL A 30 3.54 -16.01 -9.48
CA VAL A 30 4.17 -16.74 -8.37
C VAL A 30 5.68 -16.82 -8.56
N GLN A 31 6.15 -17.17 -9.76
CA GLN A 31 7.57 -17.26 -10.08
C GLN A 31 8.27 -15.89 -9.94
N HIS A 32 7.66 -14.84 -10.47
CA HIS A 32 8.20 -13.49 -10.37
C HIS A 32 8.32 -13.02 -8.91
N ILE A 33 7.27 -13.21 -8.10
CA ILE A 33 7.27 -12.85 -6.67
C ILE A 33 8.36 -13.64 -5.93
N ALA A 34 8.46 -14.95 -6.18
CA ALA A 34 9.50 -15.78 -5.57
C ALA A 34 10.92 -15.30 -5.93
N LEU A 35 11.14 -14.84 -7.17
CA LEU A 35 12.42 -14.27 -7.61
C LEU A 35 12.74 -12.95 -6.91
N VAL A 36 11.77 -12.03 -6.80
CA VAL A 36 11.94 -10.75 -6.11
C VAL A 36 12.24 -10.94 -4.62
N ASN A 37 11.63 -11.95 -4.01
CA ASN A 37 11.77 -12.28 -2.59
C ASN A 37 12.97 -13.19 -2.28
N ALA A 38 13.71 -13.64 -3.29
CA ALA A 38 14.79 -14.59 -3.11
C ALA A 38 15.83 -14.05 -2.10
N GLY A 39 16.01 -14.80 -1.00
CA GLY A 39 16.95 -14.44 0.07
C GLY A 39 16.45 -13.38 1.07
N ARG A 40 15.22 -12.86 0.90
CA ARG A 40 14.58 -11.90 1.81
C ARG A 40 13.48 -12.53 2.67
N VAL A 41 12.67 -13.41 2.07
CA VAL A 41 11.51 -14.02 2.74
C VAL A 41 11.78 -15.50 2.98
N THR A 42 11.42 -15.99 4.16
CA THR A 42 11.46 -17.42 4.48
C THR A 42 10.16 -18.08 4.05
N GLY A 43 10.23 -19.07 3.18
CA GLY A 43 9.05 -19.81 2.69
C GLY A 43 8.97 -19.83 1.17
N GLU A 44 8.05 -20.63 0.65
CA GLU A 44 7.80 -20.74 -0.79
C GLU A 44 6.51 -19.98 -1.13
N THR A 45 6.61 -19.05 -2.09
CA THR A 45 5.43 -18.41 -2.66
C THR A 45 4.66 -19.45 -3.47
N ARG A 46 3.38 -19.65 -3.15
CA ARG A 46 2.52 -20.63 -3.81
C ARG A 46 1.17 -20.04 -4.15
N SER A 47 0.65 -20.40 -5.31
CA SER A 47 -0.73 -20.09 -5.69
C SER A 47 -1.70 -20.70 -4.68
N ALA A 48 -2.75 -19.96 -4.32
CA ALA A 48 -3.72 -20.39 -3.33
C ALA A 48 -5.11 -19.85 -3.68
N MET A 49 -6.14 -20.33 -2.98
CA MET A 49 -7.49 -19.79 -3.06
C MET A 49 -8.02 -19.61 -1.64
N PRO A 50 -8.65 -18.47 -1.31
CA PRO A 50 -9.32 -18.29 -0.03
C PRO A 50 -10.45 -19.31 0.15
N ASP A 51 -10.82 -19.59 1.39
CA ASP A 51 -12.07 -20.30 1.64
C ASP A 51 -13.29 -19.44 1.25
N ALA A 52 -14.46 -20.05 1.16
CA ALA A 52 -15.67 -19.35 0.70
C ALA A 52 -16.03 -18.11 1.55
N PRO A 53 -15.94 -18.15 2.90
CA PRO A 53 -16.15 -16.96 3.73
C PRO A 53 -15.18 -15.81 3.43
N LEU A 54 -13.88 -16.08 3.35
CA LEU A 54 -12.90 -15.03 3.08
C LEU A 54 -13.02 -14.50 1.65
N LEU A 55 -13.28 -15.37 0.67
CA LEU A 55 -13.53 -14.95 -0.70
C LEU A 55 -14.74 -14.01 -0.78
N ALA A 56 -15.82 -14.31 -0.06
CA ALA A 56 -17.00 -13.45 -0.01
C ALA A 56 -16.68 -12.05 0.52
N LEU A 57 -15.85 -11.95 1.58
CA LEU A 57 -15.40 -10.67 2.13
C LEU A 57 -14.53 -9.89 1.13
N ILE A 58 -13.67 -10.55 0.38
CA ILE A 58 -12.83 -9.91 -0.65
C ILE A 58 -13.70 -9.38 -1.79
N CYS A 59 -14.67 -10.18 -2.26
CA CYS A 59 -15.62 -9.75 -3.29
C CYS A 59 -16.47 -8.57 -2.81
N GLU A 60 -16.96 -8.60 -1.58
CA GLU A 60 -17.70 -7.49 -0.96
C GLU A 60 -16.82 -6.24 -0.85
N ALA A 61 -15.55 -6.38 -0.45
CA ALA A 61 -14.61 -5.28 -0.37
C ALA A 61 -14.45 -4.57 -1.72
N LEU A 62 -14.30 -5.33 -2.81
CA LEU A 62 -14.21 -4.82 -4.18
C LEU A 62 -15.51 -4.16 -4.66
N GLN A 63 -16.67 -4.74 -4.36
CA GLN A 63 -17.98 -4.19 -4.73
C GLN A 63 -18.28 -2.86 -4.03
N LEU A 64 -17.83 -2.71 -2.79
CA LEU A 64 -18.03 -1.52 -1.98
C LEU A 64 -17.01 -0.39 -2.24
N LEU A 65 -16.08 -0.58 -3.18
CA LEU A 65 -15.16 0.50 -3.58
C LEU A 65 -15.95 1.67 -4.18
N PRO A 66 -15.61 2.93 -3.84
CA PRO A 66 -16.27 4.09 -4.43
C PRO A 66 -16.18 4.10 -5.96
N ALA A 67 -17.27 4.49 -6.63
CA ALA A 67 -17.35 4.50 -8.09
C ALA A 67 -16.24 5.35 -8.76
N ALA A 68 -15.82 6.44 -8.10
CA ALA A 68 -14.73 7.28 -8.56
C ALA A 68 -13.38 6.52 -8.62
N VAL A 69 -13.17 5.56 -7.73
CA VAL A 69 -11.97 4.71 -7.72
C VAL A 69 -12.06 3.65 -8.82
N THR A 70 -13.16 2.90 -8.87
CA THR A 70 -13.32 1.80 -9.84
C THR A 70 -13.30 2.31 -11.28
N ALA A 71 -13.81 3.51 -11.55
CA ALA A 71 -13.74 4.15 -12.86
C ALA A 71 -12.30 4.35 -13.37
N ARG A 72 -11.32 4.54 -12.48
CA ARG A 72 -9.92 4.82 -12.82
C ARG A 72 -9.08 3.57 -13.08
N LEU A 73 -9.64 2.39 -12.82
CA LEU A 73 -8.98 1.07 -12.89
C LEU A 73 -9.44 0.24 -14.09
N LYS A 74 -10.57 0.60 -14.72
CA LYS A 74 -11.25 -0.24 -15.72
C LYS A 74 -10.34 -0.72 -16.86
N GLU A 75 -9.45 0.15 -17.32
CA GLU A 75 -8.66 -0.02 -18.54
C GLU A 75 -7.32 -0.72 -18.33
N ASN A 76 -6.82 -0.78 -17.09
CA ASN A 76 -5.47 -1.27 -16.81
C ASN A 76 -5.38 -2.24 -15.62
N PHE A 77 -6.46 -2.46 -14.87
CA PHE A 77 -6.46 -3.40 -13.75
C PHE A 77 -6.96 -4.78 -14.19
N LEU A 78 -6.05 -5.75 -14.16
CA LEU A 78 -6.29 -7.13 -14.59
C LEU A 78 -7.02 -7.94 -13.52
N GLY A 79 -6.81 -7.65 -12.24
CA GLY A 79 -7.55 -8.30 -11.16
C GLY A 79 -6.79 -8.49 -9.85
N VAL A 80 -7.46 -9.12 -8.89
CA VAL A 80 -6.94 -9.52 -7.59
C VAL A 80 -6.73 -11.02 -7.56
N TYR A 81 -5.51 -11.46 -7.33
CA TYR A 81 -5.13 -12.86 -7.33
C TYR A 81 -4.62 -13.29 -5.96
N PHE A 82 -4.60 -14.60 -5.70
CA PHE A 82 -4.33 -15.11 -4.36
C PHE A 82 -3.14 -16.07 -4.31
N ALA A 83 -2.29 -15.88 -3.31
CA ALA A 83 -1.15 -16.71 -3.01
C ALA A 83 -0.94 -16.82 -1.49
N ASN A 84 0.01 -17.66 -1.08
CA ASN A 84 0.58 -17.69 0.26
C ASN A 84 2.10 -17.52 0.14
N GLY A 85 2.75 -16.99 1.17
CA GLY A 85 4.21 -16.84 1.20
C GLY A 85 4.70 -15.72 0.28
N VAL A 86 3.94 -14.63 0.19
CA VAL A 86 4.30 -13.42 -0.57
C VAL A 86 5.31 -12.56 0.21
N GLY A 87 5.39 -12.70 1.55
CA GLY A 87 6.33 -11.95 2.40
C GLY A 87 5.89 -10.52 2.74
N SER A 88 4.67 -10.18 2.36
CA SER A 88 3.91 -8.97 2.70
C SER A 88 2.41 -9.33 2.66
N SER A 89 1.52 -8.39 3.03
CA SER A 89 0.07 -8.64 2.89
C SER A 89 -0.40 -8.72 1.45
N ALA A 90 0.29 -8.01 0.55
CA ALA A 90 0.01 -8.02 -0.88
C ALA A 90 1.20 -7.46 -1.68
N VAL A 91 1.19 -7.70 -2.98
CA VAL A 91 2.08 -7.08 -3.96
C VAL A 91 1.27 -6.63 -5.17
N THR A 92 1.55 -5.43 -5.66
CA THR A 92 1.10 -4.94 -6.96
C THR A 92 2.27 -4.93 -7.95
N ASP A 93 2.08 -5.47 -9.16
CA ASP A 93 3.09 -5.35 -10.22
C ASP A 93 2.42 -5.30 -11.61
N ILE A 94 3.19 -4.84 -12.59
CA ILE A 94 2.79 -4.80 -13.99
C ILE A 94 2.93 -6.18 -14.62
N VAL A 95 2.02 -6.48 -15.54
CA VAL A 95 2.08 -7.62 -16.45
C VAL A 95 2.40 -7.10 -17.83
N VAL A 96 3.40 -7.70 -18.47
CA VAL A 96 3.80 -7.38 -19.85
C VAL A 96 3.74 -8.62 -20.74
N SER A 97 3.53 -8.42 -22.05
CA SER A 97 3.63 -9.49 -23.04
C SER A 97 5.09 -9.97 -23.17
N PRO A 98 5.35 -11.14 -23.79
CA PRO A 98 6.71 -11.56 -24.15
C PRO A 98 7.47 -10.52 -25.00
N HIS A 99 6.76 -9.62 -25.68
CA HIS A 99 7.32 -8.53 -26.49
C HIS A 99 7.43 -7.20 -25.71
N SER A 100 7.29 -7.24 -24.37
CA SER A 100 7.37 -6.07 -23.49
C SER A 100 6.26 -5.04 -23.66
N GLU A 101 5.10 -5.44 -24.19
CA GLU A 101 3.92 -4.58 -24.24
C GLU A 101 3.21 -4.59 -22.89
N PHE A 102 2.80 -3.43 -22.39
CA PHE A 102 2.03 -3.33 -21.15
C PHE A 102 0.63 -3.94 -21.32
N LEU A 103 0.30 -4.95 -20.51
CA LEU A 103 -1.01 -5.61 -20.52
C LEU A 103 -1.91 -5.12 -19.39
N GLY A 104 -1.33 -4.69 -18.28
CA GLY A 104 -2.08 -4.18 -17.13
C GLY A 104 -1.35 -4.44 -15.81
N LEU A 105 -2.08 -4.30 -14.71
CA LEU A 105 -1.60 -4.49 -13.34
C LEU A 105 -2.42 -5.55 -12.63
N ILE A 106 -1.74 -6.34 -11.81
CA ILE A 106 -2.38 -7.27 -10.88
C ILE A 106 -2.07 -6.90 -9.44
N VAL A 107 -2.96 -7.31 -8.56
CA VAL A 107 -2.68 -7.40 -7.12
C VAL A 107 -2.62 -8.87 -6.76
N VAL A 108 -1.60 -9.28 -6.03
CA VAL A 108 -1.53 -10.62 -5.42
C VAL A 108 -1.63 -10.46 -3.92
N LEU A 109 -2.74 -10.92 -3.32
CA LEU A 109 -2.94 -10.93 -1.88
C LEU A 109 -2.36 -12.20 -1.26
N ASP A 110 -1.71 -12.04 -0.12
CA ASP A 110 -1.34 -13.15 0.75
C ASP A 110 -2.52 -13.50 1.67
N ILE A 111 -3.06 -14.71 1.51
CA ILE A 111 -4.23 -15.14 2.28
C ILE A 111 -3.85 -15.34 3.77
N GLU A 112 -2.65 -15.82 4.03
CA GLU A 112 -2.16 -16.05 5.40
C GLU A 112 -1.98 -14.72 6.14
N ALA A 113 -1.59 -13.65 5.44
CA ALA A 113 -1.49 -12.30 6.01
C ALA A 113 -2.85 -11.64 6.35
N LEU A 114 -3.97 -12.23 5.95
CA LEU A 114 -5.32 -11.80 6.32
C LEU A 114 -5.90 -12.57 7.51
N GLN A 115 -5.14 -13.50 8.10
CA GLN A 115 -5.57 -14.30 9.26
C GLN A 115 -5.55 -13.52 10.58
N HIS A 116 -6.34 -12.45 10.64
CA HIS A 116 -6.51 -11.61 11.83
C HIS A 116 -7.96 -11.60 12.29
N ALA A 117 -8.15 -11.39 13.59
CA ALA A 117 -9.48 -11.39 14.19
C ALA A 117 -10.39 -10.27 13.65
N ASN A 118 -9.82 -9.10 13.34
CA ASN A 118 -10.56 -7.92 12.91
C ASN A 118 -9.65 -6.87 12.22
N ALA A 119 -10.26 -5.74 11.80
CA ALA A 119 -9.58 -4.71 11.03
C ALA A 119 -8.52 -3.94 11.84
N ASN A 120 -8.85 -3.56 13.07
CA ASN A 120 -7.92 -2.80 13.91
C ASN A 120 -6.74 -3.66 14.36
N ALA A 121 -6.94 -4.98 14.58
CA ALA A 121 -5.85 -5.91 14.87
C ALA A 121 -4.90 -6.06 13.68
N TRP A 122 -5.42 -6.22 12.46
CA TRP A 122 -4.60 -6.25 11.25
C TRP A 122 -3.84 -4.94 11.04
N ALA A 123 -4.52 -3.79 11.16
CA ALA A 123 -3.91 -2.48 10.98
C ALA A 123 -2.81 -2.23 12.02
N SER A 124 -3.05 -2.58 13.28
CA SER A 124 -2.05 -2.46 14.36
C SER A 124 -0.86 -3.38 14.14
N TRP A 125 -1.08 -4.62 13.69
CA TRP A 125 -0.01 -5.55 13.34
C TRP A 125 0.88 -4.99 12.23
N ARG A 126 0.28 -4.49 11.14
CA ARG A 126 0.99 -3.91 10.00
C ARG A 126 1.78 -2.66 10.39
N GLU A 127 1.16 -1.77 11.16
CA GLU A 127 1.78 -0.52 11.58
C GLU A 127 2.91 -0.75 12.61
N ARG A 128 2.80 -1.83 13.41
CA ARG A 128 3.84 -2.27 14.35
C ARG A 128 4.98 -3.05 13.69
N SER A 129 4.79 -3.59 12.49
CA SER A 129 5.77 -4.50 11.87
C SER A 129 7.20 -3.98 11.83
N PRO A 130 7.51 -2.67 11.68
CA PRO A 130 8.89 -2.18 11.71
C PRO A 130 9.61 -2.30 13.05
N PHE A 131 8.90 -2.62 14.13
CA PHE A 131 9.43 -2.60 15.49
C PHE A 131 9.55 -3.98 16.10
N ASP A 132 10.49 -4.14 17.02
CA ASP A 132 10.59 -5.37 17.82
C ASP A 132 9.38 -5.56 18.76
N GLN A 133 9.20 -6.80 19.22
CA GLN A 133 8.07 -7.20 20.05
C GLN A 133 8.29 -6.95 21.55
N SER A 134 8.91 -5.83 21.93
CA SER A 134 8.99 -5.46 23.33
C SER A 134 7.60 -5.14 23.91
N ALA A 135 7.27 -5.73 25.06
CA ALA A 135 5.96 -5.59 25.72
C ALA A 135 5.76 -4.23 26.41
N SER A 136 6.81 -3.42 26.58
CA SER A 136 6.71 -2.14 27.31
C SER A 136 6.03 -1.02 26.51
N VAL A 137 5.93 -1.15 25.19
CA VAL A 137 5.28 -0.18 24.31
C VAL A 137 4.27 -0.89 23.38
N THR A 138 3.05 -0.37 23.31
CA THR A 138 2.04 -0.79 22.33
C THR A 138 1.76 0.33 21.34
N LEU A 139 1.48 -0.06 20.11
CA LEU A 139 1.13 0.81 19.00
C LEU A 139 -0.12 0.22 18.36
N ASP A 140 -1.23 0.94 18.49
CA ASP A 140 -2.54 0.50 18.02
C ASP A 140 -3.03 1.46 16.94
N MET A 141 -3.40 0.92 15.77
CA MET A 141 -4.02 1.65 14.67
C MET A 141 -5.50 1.29 14.59
N ARG A 142 -6.36 2.30 14.62
CA ARG A 142 -7.81 2.17 14.42
C ARG A 142 -8.17 2.64 13.02
N ILE A 143 -8.77 1.75 12.23
CA ILE A 143 -9.31 2.03 10.89
C ILE A 143 -10.82 1.76 10.79
N ALA A 144 -11.43 1.17 11.81
CA ALA A 144 -12.84 0.79 11.81
C ALA A 144 -13.52 1.03 13.16
N ASP A 145 -14.80 1.43 13.09
CA ASP A 145 -15.71 1.45 14.25
C ASP A 145 -16.45 0.11 14.38
N ASP A 146 -16.96 -0.39 13.25
CA ASP A 146 -17.42 -1.77 13.10
C ASP A 146 -16.21 -2.67 12.78
N ASP A 147 -15.57 -3.15 13.83
CA ASP A 147 -14.25 -3.79 13.75
C ASP A 147 -14.34 -5.23 13.22
N ASN A 148 -14.43 -5.36 11.90
CA ASN A 148 -14.49 -6.62 11.18
C ASN A 148 -13.47 -6.69 10.04
N LEU A 149 -13.15 -7.91 9.58
CA LEU A 149 -12.07 -8.13 8.60
C LEU A 149 -12.31 -7.47 7.24
N LEU A 150 -13.57 -7.25 6.83
CA LEU A 150 -13.92 -6.56 5.58
C LEU A 150 -13.19 -5.21 5.49
N HIS A 151 -13.09 -4.48 6.59
CA HIS A 151 -12.50 -3.15 6.61
C HIS A 151 -10.96 -3.18 6.50
N ALA A 152 -10.30 -4.22 6.98
CA ALA A 152 -8.87 -4.44 6.72
C ALA A 152 -8.63 -4.78 5.25
N ILE A 153 -9.43 -5.69 4.67
CA ILE A 153 -9.33 -6.07 3.26
C ILE A 153 -9.55 -4.83 2.37
N GLN A 154 -10.54 -4.00 2.68
CA GLN A 154 -10.78 -2.76 1.94
C GLN A 154 -9.58 -1.80 2.04
N PHE A 155 -9.02 -1.59 3.22
CA PHE A 155 -7.88 -0.69 3.39
C PHE A 155 -6.63 -1.20 2.65
N LEU A 156 -6.35 -2.51 2.75
CA LEU A 156 -5.29 -3.18 2.00
C LEU A 156 -5.48 -3.03 0.49
N LEU A 157 -6.66 -3.36 -0.03
CA LEU A 157 -6.96 -3.22 -1.45
C LEU A 157 -6.80 -1.76 -1.91
N LEU A 158 -7.26 -0.78 -1.13
CA LEU A 158 -7.08 0.62 -1.49
C LEU A 158 -5.61 1.02 -1.60
N HIS A 159 -4.75 0.51 -0.73
CA HIS A 159 -3.30 0.73 -0.82
C HIS A 159 -2.76 0.17 -2.14
N GLU A 160 -3.03 -1.09 -2.43
CA GLU A 160 -2.56 -1.76 -3.66
C GLU A 160 -3.11 -1.11 -4.94
N LEU A 161 -4.37 -0.69 -4.91
CA LEU A 161 -4.98 0.07 -6.01
C LEU A 161 -4.34 1.45 -6.16
N GLY A 162 -3.77 2.02 -5.11
CA GLY A 162 -2.93 3.21 -5.19
C GLY A 162 -1.72 2.99 -6.09
N HIS A 163 -0.97 1.90 -5.92
CA HIS A 163 0.12 1.53 -6.83
C HIS A 163 -0.37 1.32 -8.26
N ALA A 164 -1.50 0.63 -8.44
CA ALA A 164 -2.09 0.44 -9.75
C ALA A 164 -2.53 1.74 -10.44
N LEU A 165 -2.92 2.76 -9.66
CA LEU A 165 -3.35 4.05 -10.17
C LEU A 165 -2.19 4.99 -10.51
N SER A 166 -1.02 4.83 -9.92
CA SER A 166 0.15 5.64 -10.27
C SER A 166 0.96 5.07 -11.43
N ALA A 167 0.91 3.75 -11.64
CA ALA A 167 1.66 3.04 -12.66
C ALA A 167 1.49 3.62 -14.08
N GLY A 168 2.61 3.96 -14.73
CA GLY A 168 2.64 4.47 -16.10
C GLY A 168 2.02 5.85 -16.23
N ARG A 169 1.81 6.56 -15.10
CA ARG A 169 1.30 7.93 -15.06
C ARG A 169 2.37 8.84 -14.53
N ASN A 170 2.32 10.10 -14.94
CA ASN A 170 3.29 11.12 -14.54
C ASN A 170 3.00 11.66 -13.11
N VAL A 171 2.96 10.76 -12.14
CA VAL A 171 2.62 11.00 -10.72
C VAL A 171 3.89 11.00 -9.88
N HIS A 172 4.72 9.99 -10.07
CA HIS A 172 6.08 9.82 -9.57
C HIS A 172 6.81 8.89 -10.58
N PRO A 173 8.14 8.73 -10.50
CA PRO A 173 8.85 7.76 -11.34
C PRO A 173 8.24 6.35 -11.20
N ASP A 174 8.27 5.55 -12.27
CA ASP A 174 7.82 4.16 -12.22
C ASP A 174 8.84 3.29 -11.48
N TRP A 175 8.38 2.41 -10.58
CA TRP A 175 9.27 1.59 -9.74
C TRP A 175 10.07 0.56 -10.56
N TRP A 176 9.65 0.25 -11.78
CA TRP A 176 10.34 -0.71 -12.67
C TRP A 176 11.31 -0.06 -13.67
N SER A 177 11.24 1.26 -13.88
CA SER A 177 12.06 1.97 -14.88
C SER A 177 13.08 2.93 -14.27
N GLY A 178 13.03 3.17 -12.96
CA GLY A 178 13.92 4.11 -12.28
C GLY A 178 13.65 5.56 -12.67
N LEU A 179 14.55 6.47 -12.29
CA LEU A 179 14.42 7.90 -12.52
C LEU A 179 15.12 8.31 -13.85
N PRO A 180 14.39 8.79 -14.87
CA PRO A 180 14.98 9.20 -16.15
C PRO A 180 15.86 10.45 -16.03
N ASP A 181 17.05 10.45 -16.65
CA ASP A 181 18.10 11.49 -16.50
C ASP A 181 17.63 12.93 -16.79
N ASN A 182 16.67 13.10 -17.68
CA ASN A 182 16.17 14.39 -18.14
C ASN A 182 14.97 14.93 -17.34
N LEU A 183 14.46 14.18 -16.35
CA LEU A 183 13.31 14.58 -15.54
C LEU A 183 13.73 15.05 -14.15
N GLY A 184 13.18 16.19 -13.74
CA GLY A 184 13.24 16.74 -12.39
C GLY A 184 11.95 16.49 -11.60
N ALA A 185 11.93 16.93 -10.35
CA ALA A 185 10.84 16.57 -9.44
C ALA A 185 9.48 17.16 -9.89
N ASN A 186 9.52 18.37 -10.45
CA ASN A 186 8.33 19.09 -10.92
C ASN A 186 7.74 18.56 -12.23
N ASP A 187 8.43 17.64 -12.91
CA ASP A 187 7.85 16.95 -14.06
C ASP A 187 6.76 15.98 -13.62
N TYR A 188 6.75 15.57 -12.35
CA TYR A 188 5.77 14.66 -11.76
C TYR A 188 4.71 15.41 -10.96
N SER A 189 3.46 14.95 -11.03
CA SER A 189 2.31 15.65 -10.42
C SER A 189 2.15 15.44 -8.91
N TYR A 190 2.72 14.38 -8.34
CA TYR A 190 2.61 14.05 -6.90
C TYR A 190 3.96 14.12 -6.17
N LEU A 191 5.04 13.67 -6.81
CA LEU A 191 6.41 13.69 -6.23
C LEU A 191 6.75 15.00 -5.47
N PRO A 192 6.55 16.22 -6.02
CA PRO A 192 6.96 17.47 -5.35
C PRO A 192 6.08 17.86 -4.16
N ILE A 193 5.06 17.07 -3.80
CA ILE A 193 4.22 17.32 -2.63
C ILE A 193 4.98 16.95 -1.34
N SER A 194 5.77 15.87 -1.36
CA SER A 194 6.42 15.31 -0.16
C SER A 194 7.90 14.99 -0.37
N TRP A 195 8.33 14.91 -1.63
CA TRP A 195 9.64 14.42 -2.02
C TRP A 195 10.32 15.38 -3.01
N GLN A 196 11.62 15.20 -3.18
CA GLN A 196 12.45 15.92 -4.14
C GLN A 196 13.47 14.95 -4.73
N ILE A 197 14.14 15.39 -5.80
CA ILE A 197 15.31 14.72 -6.36
C ILE A 197 16.52 15.54 -5.94
N ASP A 198 17.46 14.92 -5.22
CA ASP A 198 18.69 15.58 -4.78
C ASP A 198 19.75 15.66 -5.89
N ASP A 199 20.87 16.33 -5.62
CA ASP A 199 21.99 16.49 -6.55
C ASP A 199 22.63 15.16 -6.97
N GLN A 200 22.44 14.10 -6.17
CA GLN A 200 22.89 12.74 -6.48
C GLN A 200 21.80 11.92 -7.20
N ARG A 201 20.74 12.57 -7.69
CA ARG A 201 19.63 11.96 -8.43
C ARG A 201 18.85 10.93 -7.61
N ARG A 202 18.83 11.08 -6.29
CA ARG A 202 18.06 10.23 -5.38
C ARG A 202 16.75 10.90 -5.02
N ILE A 203 15.70 10.11 -4.90
CA ILE A 203 14.42 10.58 -4.38
C ILE A 203 14.52 10.60 -2.86
N VAL A 204 14.44 11.80 -2.27
CA VAL A 204 14.53 12.02 -0.83
C VAL A 204 13.35 12.89 -0.37
N PRO A 205 12.95 12.85 0.91
CA PRO A 205 11.88 13.71 1.39
C PRO A 205 12.25 15.19 1.25
N LEU A 206 11.24 16.04 1.12
CA LEU A 206 11.43 17.49 1.22
C LEU A 206 11.96 17.89 2.61
N PRO A 207 12.66 19.04 2.72
CA PRO A 207 12.98 19.62 4.02
C PRO A 207 11.73 19.74 4.91
N GLY A 208 11.82 19.24 6.13
CA GLY A 208 10.69 19.18 7.08
C GLY A 208 9.86 17.89 7.03
N ASN A 209 10.02 17.06 5.99
CA ASN A 209 9.41 15.73 5.92
C ASN A 209 10.36 14.60 6.32
N ASP A 210 11.66 14.83 6.37
CA ASP A 210 12.61 13.82 6.87
C ASP A 210 12.68 13.82 8.40
N PHE A 211 13.00 12.67 8.99
CA PHE A 211 13.14 12.52 10.44
C PHE A 211 14.09 11.38 10.84
N PRO A 212 14.65 11.41 12.07
CA PRO A 212 15.56 10.37 12.53
C PRO A 212 14.96 8.96 12.39
N LEU A 213 15.80 8.02 11.93
CA LEU A 213 15.43 6.62 11.67
C LEU A 213 14.42 6.38 10.52
N ARG A 214 13.96 7.42 9.80
CA ARG A 214 13.02 7.23 8.68
C ARG A 214 13.52 6.23 7.65
N ALA A 215 14.78 6.39 7.22
CA ALA A 215 15.41 5.51 6.23
C ALA A 215 15.67 4.07 6.75
N SER A 216 15.46 3.82 8.04
CA SER A 216 15.60 2.50 8.67
C SER A 216 14.26 1.81 8.91
N ILE A 217 13.14 2.44 8.56
CA ILE A 217 11.81 1.82 8.66
C ILE A 217 11.67 0.80 7.54
N SER A 218 11.32 -0.44 7.90
CA SER A 218 10.88 -1.45 6.95
C SER A 218 9.72 -2.27 7.51
N HIS A 219 8.71 -2.49 6.68
CA HIS A 219 7.54 -3.29 7.03
C HIS A 219 7.67 -4.76 6.59
N TYR A 220 8.73 -5.13 5.86
CA TYR A 220 8.91 -6.49 5.33
C TYR A 220 9.46 -7.47 6.37
N ASP A 221 9.05 -8.73 6.30
CA ASP A 221 9.35 -9.73 7.33
C ASP A 221 10.82 -10.12 7.47
N GLY A 222 11.60 -9.97 6.40
CA GLY A 222 13.04 -10.28 6.39
C GLY A 222 13.93 -9.18 6.95
N ASP A 223 13.39 -7.99 7.22
CA ASP A 223 14.21 -6.81 7.50
C ASP A 223 14.46 -6.60 9.00
N THR A 224 15.53 -5.85 9.29
CA THR A 224 15.90 -5.55 10.69
C THR A 224 14.84 -4.67 11.34
N ARG A 225 14.29 -5.14 12.45
CA ARG A 225 13.31 -4.37 13.22
C ARG A 225 13.98 -3.33 14.12
N LEU A 226 13.36 -2.16 14.23
CA LEU A 226 13.78 -1.08 15.12
C LEU A 226 13.39 -1.40 16.57
N PRO A 227 14.16 -0.94 17.58
CA PRO A 227 13.74 -1.08 18.96
C PRO A 227 12.41 -0.37 19.24
N ALA A 228 11.45 -1.04 19.88
CA ALA A 228 10.14 -0.47 20.19
C ALA A 228 10.20 0.80 21.07
N GLY A 229 11.30 1.01 21.80
CA GLY A 229 11.55 2.25 22.54
C GLY A 229 11.56 3.52 21.66
N TYR A 230 11.79 3.39 20.35
CA TYR A 230 11.76 4.51 19.42
C TYR A 230 10.36 4.86 18.89
N ILE A 231 9.34 4.03 19.12
CA ILE A 231 7.98 4.22 18.59
C ILE A 231 7.48 5.65 18.90
N THR A 232 7.50 6.05 20.17
CA THR A 232 6.94 7.34 20.58
C THR A 232 7.63 8.52 19.89
N ASP A 233 8.97 8.50 19.77
CA ASP A 233 9.71 9.60 19.17
C ASP A 233 9.58 9.63 17.65
N ILE A 234 9.53 8.47 17.00
CA ILE A 234 9.23 8.34 15.58
C ILE A 234 7.85 8.92 15.27
N TYR A 235 6.81 8.59 16.04
CA TYR A 235 5.47 9.14 15.81
C TYR A 235 5.36 10.63 16.14
N ARG A 236 6.12 11.13 17.13
CA ARG A 236 6.23 12.59 17.38
C ARG A 236 6.83 13.31 16.18
N ALA A 237 7.84 12.73 15.55
CA ALA A 237 8.46 13.29 14.35
C ALA A 237 7.55 13.18 13.13
N LEU A 238 6.96 12.00 12.88
CA LEU A 238 6.02 11.74 11.80
C LEU A 238 4.87 12.76 11.77
N ARG A 239 4.31 13.12 12.94
CA ARG A 239 3.22 14.10 13.06
C ARG A 239 3.57 15.50 12.54
N ARG A 240 4.85 15.83 12.42
CA ARG A 240 5.35 17.12 11.91
C ARG A 240 5.57 17.11 10.39
N THR A 241 5.50 15.94 9.77
CA THR A 241 5.61 15.75 8.32
C THR A 241 4.23 15.80 7.66
N ASN A 242 4.21 15.74 6.34
CA ASN A 242 2.98 15.52 5.57
C ASN A 242 2.71 14.04 5.20
N PHE A 243 3.45 13.09 5.80
CA PHE A 243 3.14 11.67 5.72
C PHE A 243 1.94 11.32 6.65
N LEU A 244 1.05 10.44 6.19
CA LEU A 244 -0.19 10.12 6.91
C LEU A 244 0.00 8.95 7.89
N THR A 245 0.81 7.97 7.51
CA THR A 245 1.17 6.80 8.32
C THR A 245 2.68 6.60 8.27
N LEU A 246 3.20 5.73 9.14
CA LEU A 246 4.62 5.42 9.11
C LEU A 246 5.02 4.79 7.77
N TYR A 247 4.14 3.95 7.21
CA TYR A 247 4.38 3.29 5.93
C TYR A 247 4.53 4.29 4.77
N SER A 248 3.71 5.35 4.76
CA SER A 248 3.80 6.42 3.76
C SER A 248 5.13 7.21 3.78
N ALA A 249 5.93 7.10 4.84
CA ALA A 249 7.22 7.80 4.95
C ALA A 249 8.41 7.03 4.35
N THR A 250 8.19 5.80 3.86
CA THR A 250 9.27 4.89 3.44
C THR A 250 9.80 5.20 2.04
N SER A 251 8.91 5.44 1.07
CA SER A 251 9.25 5.82 -0.30
C SER A 251 8.15 6.66 -0.95
N VAL A 252 8.44 7.28 -2.11
CA VAL A 252 7.39 8.01 -2.86
C VAL A 252 6.25 7.11 -3.33
N HIS A 253 6.55 5.84 -3.65
CA HIS A 253 5.55 4.89 -4.11
C HIS A 253 4.57 4.55 -2.98
N GLU A 254 5.12 4.19 -1.80
CA GLU A 254 4.32 3.92 -0.62
C GLU A 254 3.59 5.18 -0.14
N ASP A 255 4.21 6.36 -0.26
CA ASP A 255 3.57 7.61 0.07
C ASP A 255 2.30 7.85 -0.77
N PHE A 256 2.40 7.66 -2.08
CA PHE A 256 1.24 7.81 -2.96
C PHE A 256 0.15 6.80 -2.61
N ALA A 257 0.51 5.51 -2.57
CA ALA A 257 -0.44 4.41 -2.36
C ALA A 257 -1.17 4.52 -1.02
N GLU A 258 -0.42 4.74 0.05
CA GLU A 258 -0.97 4.84 1.40
C GLU A 258 -1.74 6.15 1.61
N SER A 259 -1.27 7.27 1.04
CA SER A 259 -2.03 8.53 1.09
C SER A 259 -3.34 8.44 0.30
N PHE A 260 -3.33 7.73 -0.84
CA PHE A 260 -4.54 7.42 -1.61
C PHE A 260 -5.51 6.57 -0.78
N ALA A 261 -5.02 5.49 -0.16
CA ALA A 261 -5.83 4.64 0.70
C ALA A 261 -6.47 5.43 1.85
N CYS A 262 -5.67 6.23 2.55
CA CYS A 262 -6.15 7.11 3.62
C CYS A 262 -7.17 8.14 3.11
N TYR A 263 -6.99 8.69 1.91
CA TYR A 263 -7.93 9.65 1.34
C TYR A 263 -9.28 8.99 1.07
N VAL A 264 -9.29 7.87 0.34
CA VAL A 264 -10.53 7.17 0.00
C VAL A 264 -11.24 6.68 1.26
N HIS A 265 -10.50 6.03 2.15
CA HIS A 265 -11.01 5.49 3.42
C HIS A 265 -11.66 6.57 4.30
N MET A 266 -11.01 7.73 4.46
CA MET A 266 -11.50 8.76 5.36
C MET A 266 -12.48 9.74 4.70
N GLN A 267 -12.20 10.17 3.46
CA GLN A 267 -12.95 11.24 2.80
C GLN A 267 -14.14 10.73 2.00
N LEU A 268 -14.01 9.56 1.35
CA LEU A 268 -15.09 9.00 0.51
C LEU A 268 -15.90 7.93 1.25
N MET A 269 -15.26 7.15 2.13
CA MET A 269 -15.92 6.09 2.89
C MET A 269 -16.25 6.49 4.33
N HIS A 270 -15.83 7.70 4.76
CA HIS A 270 -16.12 8.26 6.09
C HIS A 270 -15.68 7.40 7.27
N LYS A 271 -14.57 6.67 7.12
CA LYS A 271 -14.04 5.78 8.16
C LYS A 271 -12.95 6.44 9.00
N PRO A 272 -12.77 6.02 10.28
CA PRO A 272 -11.76 6.59 11.15
C PRO A 272 -10.35 6.17 10.71
N LEU A 273 -9.36 6.99 11.07
CA LEU A 273 -7.95 6.61 11.07
C LEU A 273 -7.25 7.30 12.24
N SER A 274 -6.76 6.51 13.20
CA SER A 274 -6.05 7.04 14.36
C SER A 274 -4.98 6.09 14.87
N ILE A 275 -3.97 6.65 15.51
CA ILE A 275 -2.89 5.94 16.18
C ILE A 275 -2.99 6.19 17.68
N SER A 276 -2.81 5.13 18.48
CA SER A 276 -2.64 5.23 19.93
C SER A 276 -1.36 4.52 20.34
N ILE A 277 -0.55 5.16 21.18
CA ILE A 277 0.68 4.60 21.72
C ILE A 277 0.56 4.55 23.24
N ARG A 278 0.76 3.36 23.81
CA ARG A 278 0.80 3.17 25.25
C ARG A 278 2.18 2.70 25.70
N GLN A 279 2.62 3.17 26.85
CA GLN A 279 3.84 2.71 27.49
C GLN A 279 3.50 2.26 28.91
N HIS A 280 3.79 0.99 29.24
CA HIS A 280 3.34 0.38 30.50
C HIS A 280 1.84 0.59 30.77
N GLU A 281 1.00 0.36 29.74
CA GLU A 281 -0.46 0.57 29.73
C GLU A 281 -0.95 2.03 29.81
N GLU A 282 -0.07 3.00 30.08
CA GLU A 282 -0.40 4.42 30.08
C GLU A 282 -0.47 4.97 28.65
N LEU A 283 -1.54 5.69 28.31
CA LEU A 283 -1.68 6.35 27.01
C LEU A 283 -0.74 7.55 26.90
N ILE A 284 0.34 7.40 26.14
CA ILE A 284 1.36 8.45 25.93
C ILE A 284 1.02 9.34 24.74
N MET A 285 0.37 8.77 23.72
CA MET A 285 -0.06 9.51 22.54
C MET A 285 -1.36 8.95 21.98
N HIS A 286 -2.26 9.87 21.62
CA HIS A 286 -3.32 9.60 20.67
C HIS A 286 -3.23 10.60 19.52
N TRP A 287 -3.34 10.11 18.29
CA TRP A 287 -3.27 10.92 17.09
C TRP A 287 -4.36 10.50 16.12
N GLN A 288 -5.38 11.35 16.00
CA GLN A 288 -6.38 11.27 14.94
C GLN A 288 -5.82 11.96 13.68
N VAL A 289 -5.83 11.28 12.54
CA VAL A 289 -5.51 11.92 11.26
C VAL A 289 -6.67 12.83 10.86
N ASP A 290 -6.34 14.04 10.41
CA ASP A 290 -7.31 15.04 9.97
C ASP A 290 -6.84 15.70 8.67
N TRP A 291 -7.53 15.39 7.58
CA TRP A 291 -7.31 15.94 6.24
C TRP A 291 -7.55 17.46 6.15
N ARG A 292 -8.21 18.07 7.15
CA ARG A 292 -8.40 19.53 7.23
C ARG A 292 -7.14 20.26 7.69
N SER A 293 -6.16 19.55 8.22
CA SER A 293 -4.88 20.12 8.62
C SER A 293 -4.12 20.66 7.41
N GLU A 294 -3.54 21.85 7.54
CA GLU A 294 -2.77 22.52 6.47
C GLU A 294 -1.64 21.63 5.94
N ARG A 295 -1.05 20.78 6.79
CA ARG A 295 0.01 19.83 6.40
C ARG A 295 -0.40 18.88 5.26
N TYR A 296 -1.69 18.61 5.09
CA TYR A 296 -2.20 17.71 4.06
C TYR A 296 -2.90 18.43 2.91
N ALA A 297 -2.93 19.76 2.90
CA ALA A 297 -3.70 20.54 1.93
C ALA A 297 -3.32 20.21 0.47
N SER A 298 -2.03 20.07 0.17
CA SER A 298 -1.56 19.71 -1.18
C SER A 298 -1.98 18.31 -1.61
N LYS A 299 -1.88 17.30 -0.72
CA LYS A 299 -2.35 15.93 -0.98
C LYS A 299 -3.86 15.88 -1.15
N LEU A 300 -4.60 16.60 -0.29
CA LEU A 300 -6.05 16.70 -0.37
C LEU A 300 -6.49 17.27 -1.74
N ALA A 301 -5.89 18.38 -2.13
CA ALA A 301 -6.17 19.01 -3.43
C ALA A 301 -5.80 18.09 -4.59
N PHE A 302 -4.71 17.34 -4.48
CA PHE A 302 -4.31 16.36 -5.49
C PHE A 302 -5.35 15.24 -5.64
N PHE A 303 -5.75 14.57 -4.56
CA PHE A 303 -6.67 13.44 -4.65
C PHE A 303 -8.10 13.85 -5.05
N LYS A 304 -8.55 15.04 -4.66
CA LYS A 304 -9.79 15.64 -5.17
C LYS A 304 -9.78 15.76 -6.69
N ARG A 305 -8.69 16.29 -7.26
CA ARG A 305 -8.53 16.36 -8.73
C ARG A 305 -8.43 14.98 -9.37
N LEU A 306 -7.67 14.06 -8.77
CA LEU A 306 -7.49 12.71 -9.29
C LEU A 306 -8.83 11.96 -9.38
N LEU A 307 -9.69 12.08 -8.37
CA LEU A 307 -10.95 11.32 -8.30
C LEU A 307 -12.18 12.13 -8.77
N GLY A 308 -12.03 13.42 -9.06
CA GLY A 308 -13.13 14.28 -9.53
C GLY A 308 -14.17 14.57 -8.44
N ALA A 309 -13.72 14.73 -7.19
CA ALA A 309 -14.55 14.93 -6.00
C ALA A 309 -14.32 16.30 -5.33
#